data_AF-B6EQF1-F1
#
_entry.id   AF-B6EQF1-F1
#
_cell.length_a   1.000
_cell.length_b   1.000
_cell.length_c   1.000
_cell.angle_alpha   90.00
_cell.angle_beta   90.00
_cell.angle_gamma   90.00
#
_symmetry.space_group_name_H-M   'P 1'
#
loop_
_entity.id
_entity.type
_entity.pdbx_description
1 polymer ?
#
loop_
_entity_poly.entity_id
_entity_poly.type
_entity_poly.pdbx_seq_one_letter_code
_entity_poly.pdbx_strand_id
1 'polypeptide(L)'
;MTLDTWLISISTWYEAKQYDQIETLEALLYSAPHSVWGPELTDDQSKAIACWLDGCLRVFEHTKYHNAKKAYHTLQYASAKLEVTTFNPATDIDIKDWCLKRLQHLTVLSLEFCNQQQDQSTWHEKAHSLIEMHVKLMASLSWNESRAPNLIFPH
;
A
#
# COMPACT_ATOMS: atom_id res chain seq x y z
N MET A 1 18.86 10.19 -1.02
CA MET A 1 18.75 9.92 0.42
C MET A 1 18.96 8.43 0.63
N THR A 2 19.65 8.00 1.69
CA THR A 2 19.84 6.57 2.02
C THR A 2 18.68 6.06 2.87
N LEU A 3 18.57 4.72 3.03
CA LEU A 3 17.57 4.10 3.90
C LEU A 3 17.62 4.68 5.31
N ASP A 4 18.81 4.69 5.92
CA ASP A 4 19.02 5.10 7.31
C ASP A 4 18.62 6.56 7.52
N THR A 5 19.04 7.46 6.64
CA THR A 5 18.69 8.89 6.75
C THR A 5 17.19 9.10 6.61
N TRP A 6 16.53 8.38 5.70
CA TRP A 6 15.09 8.46 5.53
C TRP A 6 14.36 7.90 6.76
N LEU A 7 14.79 6.74 7.27
CA LEU A 7 14.19 6.07 8.42
C LEU A 7 14.30 6.92 9.69
N ILE A 8 15.44 7.58 9.90
CA ILE A 8 15.63 8.57 10.98
C ILE A 8 14.66 9.75 10.80
N SER A 9 14.55 10.28 9.58
CA SER A 9 13.69 11.44 9.29
C SER A 9 12.22 11.15 9.53
N ILE A 10 11.71 10.02 9.03
CA ILE A 10 10.32 9.62 9.24
C ILE A 10 10.05 9.23 10.70
N SER A 11 11.01 8.57 11.39
CA SER A 11 10.87 8.26 12.81
C SER A 11 10.81 9.52 13.66
N THR A 12 11.65 10.52 13.36
CA THR A 12 11.64 11.83 14.02
C THR A 12 10.29 12.52 13.86
N TRP A 13 9.68 12.44 12.67
CA TRP A 13 8.34 12.98 12.44
C TRP A 13 7.30 12.31 13.35
N TYR A 14 7.35 10.97 13.49
CA TYR A 14 6.45 10.25 14.39
C TYR A 14 6.66 10.61 15.87
N GLU A 15 7.90 10.80 16.29
CA GLU A 15 8.25 11.16 17.67
C GLU A 15 7.85 12.59 18.04
N ALA A 16 7.88 13.52 17.07
CA ALA A 16 7.50 14.91 17.27
C ALA A 16 6.01 15.06 17.68
N LYS A 17 5.15 14.07 17.37
CA LYS A 17 3.69 14.07 17.66
C LYS A 17 2.94 15.31 17.16
N GLN A 18 3.53 16.05 16.23
CA GLN A 18 2.97 17.23 15.58
C GLN A 18 2.22 16.79 14.33
N TYR A 19 1.00 16.28 14.54
CA TYR A 19 0.14 15.74 13.48
C TYR A 19 -0.42 16.80 12.52
N ASP A 20 -0.12 18.07 12.77
CA ASP A 20 -0.41 19.23 11.94
C ASP A 20 0.58 19.41 10.77
N GLN A 21 1.71 18.70 10.76
CA GLN A 21 2.72 18.77 9.69
C GLN A 21 2.56 17.68 8.63
N ILE A 22 1.34 17.53 8.09
CA ILE A 22 1.03 16.49 7.09
C ILE A 22 1.77 16.73 5.77
N GLU A 23 1.99 17.98 5.37
CA GLU A 23 2.74 18.31 4.16
C GLU A 23 4.21 17.84 4.26
N THR A 24 4.80 17.94 5.46
CA THR A 24 6.15 17.43 5.72
C THR A 24 6.18 15.91 5.64
N LEU A 25 5.16 15.23 6.17
CA LEU A 25 5.03 13.78 6.05
C LEU A 25 4.90 13.37 4.57
N GLU A 26 4.08 14.05 3.78
CA GLU A 26 3.94 13.77 2.34
C GLU A 26 5.27 13.89 1.60
N ALA A 27 6.04 14.96 1.86
CA ALA A 27 7.36 15.14 1.27
C ALA A 27 8.32 14.01 1.65
N LEU A 28 8.26 13.51 2.90
CA LEU A 28 9.03 12.36 3.34
C LEU A 28 8.58 11.08 2.61
N LEU A 29 7.28 10.83 2.49
CA LEU A 29 6.76 9.64 1.80
C LEU A 29 7.16 9.57 0.32
N TYR A 30 7.13 10.71 -0.37
CA TYR A 30 7.52 10.79 -1.79
C TYR A 30 9.04 10.74 -2.00
N SER A 31 9.83 11.03 -0.97
CA SER A 31 11.30 10.94 -1.02
C SER A 31 11.86 9.60 -0.50
N ALA A 32 10.98 8.64 -0.18
CA ALA A 32 11.38 7.29 0.24
C ALA A 32 12.32 6.64 -0.79
N PRO A 33 13.52 6.22 -0.38
CA PRO A 33 14.50 5.65 -1.30
C PRO A 33 14.08 4.25 -1.76
N HIS A 34 14.58 3.83 -2.94
CA HIS A 34 14.28 2.51 -3.49
C HIS A 34 14.68 1.36 -2.56
N SER A 35 15.71 1.56 -1.73
CA SER A 35 16.20 0.58 -0.74
C SER A 35 15.20 0.25 0.37
N VAL A 36 14.13 1.03 0.54
CA VAL A 36 12.99 0.67 1.42
C VAL A 36 12.34 -0.63 0.93
N TRP A 37 12.35 -0.88 -0.37
CA TRP A 37 11.56 -1.94 -1.03
C TRP A 37 12.39 -3.18 -1.39
N GLY A 38 13.51 -3.39 -0.69
CA GLY A 38 14.44 -4.50 -0.93
C GLY A 38 15.77 -4.04 -1.55
N PRO A 39 16.61 -4.97 -2.06
CA PRO A 39 16.21 -6.31 -2.50
C PRO A 39 15.95 -7.31 -1.37
N GLU A 40 16.61 -7.19 -0.22
CA GLU A 40 16.48 -8.10 0.94
C GLU A 40 15.63 -7.49 2.06
N LEU A 41 14.99 -8.34 2.86
CA LEU A 41 14.25 -7.92 4.05
C LEU A 41 15.18 -7.92 5.27
N THR A 42 15.72 -6.76 5.64
CA THR A 42 16.30 -6.57 6.98
C THR A 42 15.29 -5.93 7.93
N ASP A 43 15.63 -5.90 9.22
CA ASP A 43 14.82 -5.23 10.24
C ASP A 43 14.55 -3.76 9.90
N ASP A 44 15.52 -3.07 9.30
CA ASP A 44 15.37 -1.67 8.88
C ASP A 44 14.43 -1.54 7.68
N GLN A 45 14.47 -2.45 6.69
CA GLN A 45 13.47 -2.44 5.60
C GLN A 45 12.07 -2.75 6.13
N SER A 46 11.94 -3.75 7.01
CA SER A 46 10.66 -4.10 7.63
C SER A 46 10.04 -2.89 8.33
N LYS A 47 10.84 -2.20 9.16
CA LYS A 47 10.42 -0.96 9.84
C LYS A 47 10.11 0.15 8.84
N ALA A 48 10.96 0.34 7.83
CA ALA A 48 10.77 1.40 6.83
C ALA A 48 9.49 1.23 6.02
N ILE A 49 9.21 0.02 5.54
CA ILE A 49 7.98 -0.32 4.78
C ILE A 49 6.75 -0.08 5.66
N ALA A 50 6.78 -0.52 6.92
CA ALA A 50 5.68 -0.30 7.86
C ALA A 50 5.44 1.20 8.15
N CYS A 51 6.51 1.95 8.44
CA CYS A 51 6.43 3.40 8.67
C CYS A 51 5.93 4.16 7.44
N TRP A 52 6.34 3.74 6.24
CA TRP A 52 5.89 4.34 4.98
C TRP A 52 4.39 4.13 4.78
N LEU A 53 3.91 2.89 4.96
CA LEU A 53 2.48 2.59 4.78
C LEU A 53 1.62 3.30 5.83
N ASP A 54 2.03 3.30 7.10
CA ASP A 54 1.34 4.05 8.16
C ASP A 54 1.25 5.55 7.80
N GLY A 55 2.31 6.11 7.24
CA GLY A 55 2.34 7.51 6.85
C GLY A 55 1.35 7.79 5.72
N CYS A 56 1.29 6.94 4.70
CA CYS A 56 0.26 7.05 3.65
C CYS A 56 -1.15 6.99 4.24
N LEU A 57 -1.41 6.09 5.18
CA LEU A 57 -2.72 5.98 5.83
C LEU A 57 -3.04 7.23 6.67
N ARG A 58 -2.06 7.84 7.32
CA ARG A 58 -2.26 9.12 8.05
C ARG A 58 -2.58 10.28 7.12
N VAL A 59 -1.91 10.39 5.99
CA VAL A 59 -2.24 11.40 4.96
C VAL A 59 -3.66 11.17 4.44
N PHE A 60 -4.03 9.92 4.18
CA PHE A 60 -5.40 9.56 3.80
C PHE A 60 -6.41 9.98 4.88
N GLU A 61 -6.20 9.58 6.13
CA GLU A 61 -7.07 9.86 7.27
C GLU A 61 -7.25 11.37 7.50
N HIS A 62 -6.18 12.14 7.36
CA HIS A 62 -6.25 13.60 7.43
C HIS A 62 -7.13 14.16 6.30
N THR A 63 -6.94 13.66 5.07
CA THR A 63 -7.53 14.27 3.87
C THR A 63 -8.95 13.80 3.54
N LYS A 64 -9.41 12.67 4.09
CA LYS A 64 -10.64 11.98 3.65
C LYS A 64 -11.92 12.81 3.74
N TYR A 65 -12.03 13.74 4.70
CA TYR A 65 -13.25 14.54 4.89
C TYR A 65 -13.24 15.89 4.17
N HIS A 66 -12.06 16.45 3.87
CA HIS A 66 -11.93 17.80 3.32
C HIS A 66 -11.36 17.81 1.90
N ASN A 67 -10.77 16.71 1.44
CA ASN A 67 -10.24 16.56 0.08
C ASN A 67 -10.30 15.10 -0.38
N ALA A 68 -11.52 14.66 -0.73
CA ALA A 68 -11.79 13.28 -1.12
C ALA A 68 -10.91 12.79 -2.29
N LYS A 69 -10.63 13.68 -3.26
CA LYS A 69 -9.76 13.35 -4.40
C LYS A 69 -8.33 13.05 -3.96
N LYS A 70 -7.76 13.87 -3.06
CA LYS A 70 -6.42 13.66 -2.52
C LYS A 70 -6.37 12.37 -1.70
N ALA A 71 -7.34 12.14 -0.83
CA ALA A 71 -7.44 10.92 -0.03
C ALA A 71 -7.44 9.67 -0.92
N TYR A 72 -8.28 9.65 -1.96
CA TYR A 72 -8.29 8.55 -2.91
C TYR A 72 -6.95 8.37 -3.61
N HIS A 73 -6.34 9.46 -4.10
CA HIS A 73 -5.03 9.40 -4.76
C HIS A 73 -3.93 8.88 -3.83
N THR A 74 -3.97 9.20 -2.53
CA THR A 74 -3.03 8.65 -1.54
C THR A 74 -3.16 7.14 -1.44
N LEU A 75 -4.39 6.59 -1.42
CA LEU A 75 -4.60 5.14 -1.42
C LEU A 75 -4.15 4.49 -2.74
N GLN A 76 -4.38 5.14 -3.88
CA GLN A 76 -3.90 4.65 -5.18
C GLN A 76 -2.38 4.67 -5.27
N TYR A 77 -1.73 5.72 -4.76
CA TYR A 77 -0.28 5.82 -4.68
C TYR A 77 0.32 4.70 -3.81
N ALA A 78 -0.28 4.46 -2.63
CA ALA A 78 0.10 3.38 -1.75
C ALA A 78 0.01 2.02 -2.47
N SER A 79 -1.13 1.75 -3.09
CA SER A 79 -1.39 0.50 -3.81
C SER A 79 -0.41 0.30 -4.97
N ALA A 80 -0.22 1.30 -5.83
CA ALA A 80 0.68 1.22 -6.97
C ALA A 80 2.13 0.91 -6.56
N LYS A 81 2.61 1.47 -5.44
CA LYS A 81 3.94 1.14 -4.92
C LYS A 81 4.05 -0.30 -4.45
N LEU A 82 3.05 -0.81 -3.72
CA LEU A 82 3.05 -2.21 -3.29
C LEU A 82 2.98 -3.17 -4.49
N GLU A 83 2.22 -2.83 -5.54
CA GLU A 83 2.14 -3.63 -6.78
C GLU A 83 3.50 -3.69 -7.48
N VAL A 84 4.15 -2.53 -7.69
CA VAL A 84 5.48 -2.47 -8.33
C VAL A 84 6.50 -3.30 -7.54
N THR A 85 6.50 -3.20 -6.21
CA THR A 85 7.39 -4.00 -5.35
C THR A 85 7.08 -5.49 -5.47
N THR A 86 5.80 -5.87 -5.51
CA THR A 86 5.37 -7.27 -5.64
C THR A 86 5.87 -7.91 -6.94
N PHE A 87 5.76 -7.19 -8.06
CA PHE A 87 6.14 -7.71 -9.38
C PHE A 87 7.63 -7.51 -9.71
N ASN A 88 8.41 -6.86 -8.85
CA ASN A 88 9.84 -6.74 -9.06
C ASN A 88 10.52 -8.10 -8.84
N PRO A 89 11.17 -8.70 -9.87
CA PRO A 89 11.81 -10.01 -9.72
C PRO A 89 12.95 -10.01 -8.69
N ALA A 90 13.60 -8.86 -8.46
CA ALA A 90 14.72 -8.73 -7.53
C ALA A 90 14.30 -8.55 -6.06
N THR A 91 13.00 -8.37 -5.78
CA THR A 91 12.51 -8.19 -4.41
C THR A 91 12.33 -9.54 -3.71
N ASP A 92 12.74 -9.59 -2.45
CA ASP A 92 12.57 -10.71 -1.52
C ASP A 92 11.11 -11.21 -1.45
N ILE A 93 10.93 -12.52 -1.32
CA ILE A 93 9.61 -13.16 -1.30
C ILE A 93 8.76 -12.74 -0.10
N ASP A 94 9.35 -12.48 1.05
CA ASP A 94 8.64 -12.05 2.26
C ASP A 94 8.14 -10.62 2.13
N ILE A 95 8.91 -9.74 1.46
CA ILE A 95 8.46 -8.39 1.10
C ILE A 95 7.26 -8.49 0.15
N LYS A 96 7.32 -9.35 -0.87
CA LYS A 96 6.22 -9.54 -1.82
C LYS A 96 4.95 -10.04 -1.14
N ASP A 97 5.05 -11.07 -0.31
CA ASP A 97 3.91 -11.61 0.45
C ASP A 97 3.31 -10.54 1.39
N TRP A 98 4.16 -9.76 2.06
CA TRP A 98 3.70 -8.63 2.87
C TRP A 98 2.94 -7.61 2.02
N CYS A 99 3.50 -7.17 0.89
CA CYS A 99 2.86 -6.22 -0.03
C CYS A 99 1.50 -6.73 -0.51
N LEU A 100 1.40 -7.99 -0.91
CA LEU A 100 0.16 -8.62 -1.38
C LEU A 100 -0.94 -8.62 -0.32
N LYS A 101 -0.61 -9.02 0.92
CA LYS A 101 -1.57 -8.98 2.04
C LYS A 101 -2.07 -7.55 2.28
N ARG A 102 -1.21 -6.53 2.17
CA ARG A 102 -1.59 -5.13 2.40
C ARG A 102 -2.35 -4.53 1.23
N LEU A 103 -2.09 -4.97 -0.01
CA LEU A 103 -2.88 -4.60 -1.18
C LEU A 103 -4.35 -5.00 -1.07
N GLN A 104 -4.65 -6.19 -0.52
CA GLN A 104 -6.02 -6.59 -0.24
C GLN A 104 -6.71 -5.60 0.72
N HIS A 105 -6.04 -5.23 1.81
CA HIS A 105 -6.57 -4.26 2.76
C HIS A 105 -6.77 -2.87 2.15
N LEU A 106 -5.81 -2.37 1.37
CA LEU A 106 -5.94 -1.09 0.68
C LEU A 106 -7.05 -1.08 -0.37
N THR A 107 -7.28 -2.21 -1.03
CA THR A 107 -8.41 -2.37 -1.97
C THR A 107 -9.73 -2.21 -1.24
N VAL A 108 -9.92 -2.94 -0.13
CA VAL A 108 -11.14 -2.85 0.69
C VAL A 108 -11.34 -1.43 1.22
N LEU A 109 -10.30 -0.82 1.79
CA LEU A 109 -10.35 0.55 2.30
C LEU A 109 -10.71 1.55 1.19
N SER A 110 -10.17 1.39 -0.01
CA SER A 110 -10.50 2.24 -1.16
C SER A 110 -11.96 2.08 -1.59
N LEU A 111 -12.50 0.85 -1.57
CA LEU A 111 -13.90 0.58 -1.90
C LEU A 111 -14.85 1.16 -0.85
N GLU A 112 -14.56 0.97 0.43
CA GLU A 112 -15.30 1.58 1.54
C GLU A 112 -15.32 3.09 1.41
N PHE A 113 -14.16 3.69 1.12
CA PHE A 113 -14.05 5.12 0.91
C PHE A 113 -14.93 5.60 -0.26
N CYS A 114 -14.88 4.94 -1.43
CA CYS A 114 -15.74 5.27 -2.58
C CYS A 114 -17.24 5.18 -2.24
N ASN A 115 -17.65 4.12 -1.52
CA ASN A 115 -19.05 3.90 -1.14
C ASN A 115 -19.58 4.93 -0.13
N GLN A 116 -18.70 5.58 0.64
CA GLN A 116 -19.06 6.61 1.62
C GLN A 116 -19.20 8.02 1.01
N GLN A 117 -18.88 8.21 -0.26
CA GLN A 117 -18.93 9.53 -0.90
C GLN A 117 -20.37 9.93 -1.28
N GLN A 118 -20.64 11.23 -1.29
CA GLN A 118 -21.98 11.75 -1.62
C GLN A 118 -22.29 11.65 -3.13
N ASP A 119 -21.33 11.96 -3.99
CA ASP A 119 -21.51 11.92 -5.46
C ASP A 119 -21.19 10.54 -6.05
N GLN A 120 -22.15 9.65 -6.01
CA GLN A 120 -21.93 8.27 -6.46
C GLN A 120 -21.65 8.13 -7.96
N SER A 121 -21.90 9.14 -8.81
CA SER A 121 -21.67 9.02 -10.26
C SER A 121 -20.21 8.68 -10.58
N THR A 122 -19.27 9.45 -10.03
CA THR A 122 -17.83 9.27 -10.25
C THR A 122 -17.25 8.16 -9.36
N TRP A 123 -17.73 8.03 -8.13
CA TRP A 123 -17.16 7.09 -7.15
C TRP A 123 -17.57 5.64 -7.42
N HIS A 124 -18.73 5.41 -8.01
CA HIS A 124 -19.15 4.09 -8.44
C HIS A 124 -18.27 3.56 -9.57
N GLU A 125 -17.95 4.37 -10.57
CA GLU A 125 -17.01 4.01 -11.65
C GLU A 125 -15.62 3.67 -11.09
N LYS A 126 -15.12 4.46 -10.13
CA LYS A 126 -13.85 4.20 -9.45
C LYS A 126 -13.89 2.88 -8.66
N ALA A 127 -14.96 2.62 -7.93
CA ALA A 127 -15.13 1.36 -7.19
C ALA A 127 -15.16 0.15 -8.14
N HIS A 128 -15.90 0.24 -9.25
CA HIS A 128 -15.94 -0.80 -10.27
C HIS A 128 -14.55 -1.06 -10.86
N SER A 129 -13.83 -0.01 -11.23
CA SER A 129 -12.45 -0.12 -11.74
C SER A 129 -11.52 -0.79 -10.73
N LEU A 130 -11.62 -0.44 -9.44
CA LEU A 130 -10.85 -1.08 -8.38
C LEU A 130 -11.10 -2.58 -8.25
N ILE A 131 -12.37 -3.00 -8.30
CA ILE A 131 -12.74 -4.42 -8.26
C ILE A 131 -12.13 -5.14 -9.46
N GLU A 132 -12.27 -4.60 -10.66
CA GLU A 132 -11.72 -5.23 -11.87
C GLU A 132 -10.20 -5.35 -11.82
N MET A 133 -9.50 -4.31 -11.40
CA MET A 133 -8.04 -4.33 -11.27
C MET A 133 -7.60 -5.34 -10.22
N HIS A 134 -8.27 -5.39 -9.07
CA HIS A 134 -7.96 -6.34 -8.01
C HIS A 134 -8.19 -7.80 -8.45
N VAL A 135 -9.29 -8.08 -9.15
CA VAL A 135 -9.56 -9.43 -9.69
C VAL A 135 -8.48 -9.84 -10.70
N LYS A 136 -8.10 -8.94 -11.62
CA LYS A 136 -7.02 -9.20 -12.59
C LYS A 136 -5.68 -9.46 -11.90
N LEU A 137 -5.38 -8.69 -10.85
CA LEU A 137 -4.18 -8.86 -10.03
C LEU A 137 -4.17 -10.22 -9.33
N MET A 138 -5.26 -10.60 -8.65
CA MET A 138 -5.34 -11.87 -7.94
C MET A 138 -5.27 -13.07 -8.91
N ALA A 139 -5.83 -12.93 -10.12
CA ALA A 139 -5.74 -13.94 -11.16
C ALA A 139 -4.31 -14.09 -11.71
N SER A 140 -3.58 -13.00 -11.94
CA SER A 140 -2.20 -13.06 -12.47
C SER A 140 -1.21 -13.70 -11.49
N LEU A 141 -1.49 -13.61 -10.19
CA LEU A 141 -0.69 -14.22 -9.13
C LEU A 141 -0.97 -15.72 -8.95
N SER A 142 -1.92 -16.30 -9.69
CA SER A 142 -2.37 -17.70 -9.52
C SER A 142 -2.81 -18.01 -8.07
N TRP A 143 -3.25 -16.99 -7.31
CA TRP A 143 -3.57 -17.13 -5.87
C TRP A 143 -4.70 -18.14 -5.61
N ASN A 144 -5.56 -18.37 -6.60
CA ASN A 144 -6.63 -19.37 -6.56
C ASN A 144 -6.21 -20.79 -6.96
N GLU A 145 -5.00 -21.00 -7.50
CA GLU A 145 -4.58 -22.33 -7.99
C GLU A 145 -3.75 -23.11 -6.95
N SER A 146 -3.04 -22.45 -6.04
CA SER A 146 -2.19 -23.13 -5.04
C SER A 146 -2.94 -23.66 -3.80
N ARG A 147 -4.28 -23.65 -3.80
CA ARG A 147 -5.12 -24.23 -2.73
C ARG A 147 -6.01 -25.38 -3.20
N ALA A 148 -5.65 -26.08 -4.27
CA ALA A 148 -6.13 -27.44 -4.46
C ALA A 148 -5.31 -28.37 -3.55
N PRO A 149 -5.84 -28.92 -2.44
CA PRO A 149 -5.16 -30.01 -1.76
C PRO A 149 -5.03 -31.15 -2.76
N ASN A 150 -3.82 -31.71 -2.86
CA ASN A 150 -3.57 -32.95 -3.58
C ASN A 150 -4.52 -34.05 -3.08
N LEU A 151 -5.66 -34.21 -3.73
CA LEU A 151 -6.47 -35.41 -3.63
C LEU A 151 -5.76 -36.48 -4.44
N ILE A 152 -4.78 -37.10 -3.78
CA ILE A 152 -4.20 -38.37 -4.21
C ILE A 152 -5.34 -39.39 -4.15
N PHE A 153 -5.86 -39.80 -5.31
CA PHE A 153 -6.67 -41.01 -5.42
C PHE A 153 -5.74 -42.19 -5.64
N PRO A 154 -5.75 -43.23 -4.77
CA PRO A 154 -5.08 -44.48 -5.05
C PRO A 154 -5.95 -45.34 -5.99
N HIS A 155 -5.34 -45.84 -7.06
CA HIS A 155 -5.80 -47.02 -7.78
C HIS A 155 -4.74 -48.12 -7.64
#